data_AF-A0A1I2HAA1-F1
#
_entry.id   AF-A0A1I2HAA1-F1
#
_cell.length_a   1.000
_cell.length_b   1.000
_cell.length_c   1.000
_cell.angle_alpha   90.00
_cell.angle_beta   90.00
_cell.angle_gamma   90.00
#
_symmetry.space_group_name_H-M   'P 1'
#
loop_
_entity.id
_entity.type
_entity.pdbx_description
1 polymer ?
#
loop_
_entity_poly.entity_id
_entity_poly.type
_entity_poly.pdbx_seq_one_letter_code
_entity_poly.pdbx_strand_id
1 'polypeptide(L)' 'MGYKVEKFEIIDGKKTLPVAIHTLTEDDQTSHAVSIDGFENFEISKNQQEEWIAEPAGIISQVLFDQIIRLWTKQ' A
#
# COMPACT_ATOMS: atom_id res chain seq x y z
N MET A 1 -16.69 -12.26 -3.24
CA MET A 1 -16.09 -10.99 -3.67
C MET A 1 -16.19 -9.99 -2.53
N GLY A 2 -15.04 -9.59 -1.98
CA GLY A 2 -14.93 -8.66 -0.86
C GLY A 2 -14.10 -7.44 -1.27
N TYR A 3 -14.47 -6.26 -0.77
CA TYR A 3 -13.73 -5.03 -1.02
C TYR A 3 -13.62 -4.23 0.28
N LYS A 4 -12.40 -3.83 0.63
CA LYS A 4 -12.09 -3.04 1.84
C LYS A 4 -11.16 -1.90 1.44
N VAL A 5 -11.41 -0.72 2.00
CA VAL A 5 -10.50 0.43 1.86
C VAL A 5 -10.03 0.85 3.24
N GLU A 6 -8.72 0.91 3.42
CA GLU A 6 -8.07 1.40 4.63
C GLU A 6 -7.36 2.71 4.32
N LYS A 7 -7.63 3.75 5.10
CA LYS A 7 -7.10 5.09 4.89
C LYS A 7 -6.30 5.52 6.11
N PHE A 8 -5.15 6.10 5.87
CA PHE A 8 -4.30 6.66 6.92
C PHE A 8 -3.39 7.75 6.33
N GLU A 9 -2.69 8.46 7.20
CA GLU A 9 -1.81 9.55 6.82
C GLU A 9 -0.36 9.21 7.17
N ILE A 10 0.56 9.59 6.29
CA ILE A 10 2.01 9.51 6.52
C ILE A 10 2.56 10.93 6.60
N ILE A 11 3.43 11.19 7.58
CA ILE A 11 4.15 12.45 7.71
C ILE A 11 5.52 12.27 7.07
N ASP A 12 5.70 12.81 5.87
CA ASP A 12 6.99 12.86 5.17
C ASP A 12 7.57 14.28 5.26
N GLY A 13 8.46 14.47 6.23
CA GLY A 13 9.04 15.77 6.56
C GLY A 13 7.99 16.77 7.05
N LYS A 14 7.64 17.75 6.21
CA LYS A 14 6.60 18.76 6.48
C LYS A 14 5.30 18.51 5.73
N LYS A 15 5.23 17.46 4.92
CA LYS A 15 4.05 17.11 4.14
C LYS A 15 3.31 15.96 4.80
N THR A 16 1.99 16.08 4.86
CA THR A 16 1.11 14.96 5.20
C THR A 16 0.63 14.36 3.88
N LEU A 17 0.94 13.08 3.67
CA LEU A 17 0.54 12.32 2.50
C LEU A 17 -0.64 11.43 2.90
N PRO A 18 -1.84 11.63 2.35
CA PRO A 18 -2.94 10.72 2.57
C PRO A 18 -2.71 9.45 1.74
N VAL A 19 -2.86 8.30 2.38
CA VAL A 19 -2.68 6.97 1.77
C VAL A 19 -3.99 6.21 1.88
N ALA A 20 -4.40 5.54 0.80
CA ALA A 20 -5.48 4.57 0.84
C ALA A 20 -5.04 3.24 0.24
N ILE A 21 -5.32 2.14 0.96
CA ILE A 21 -5.07 0.78 0.50
C ILE A 21 -6.42 0.13 0.20
N HIS A 22 -6.59 -0.22 -1.06
CA HIS A 22 -7.75 -0.90 -1.59
C HIS A 22 -7.45 -2.40 -1.65
N THR A 23 -8.10 -3.16 -0.78
CA THR A 23 -8.02 -4.62 -0.78
C THR A 23 -9.22 -5.19 -1.52
N LEU A 24 -8.97 -5.89 -2.61
CA LEU A 24 -9.96 -6.60 -3.40
C LEU A 24 -9.70 -8.10 -3.26
N THR A 25 -10.72 -8.84 -2.83
CA THR A 25 -10.67 -10.31 -2.76
C THR A 25 -11.69 -10.89 -3.74
N GLU A 26 -11.19 -11.55 -4.78
CA GLU A 26 -11.95 -12.26 -5.80
C GLU A 26 -11.56 -13.74 -5.77
N ASP A 27 -12.55 -14.62 -5.58
CA ASP A 27 -12.36 -16.05 -5.37
C ASP A 27 -11.28 -16.35 -4.31
N ASP A 28 -10.10 -16.81 -4.72
CA ASP A 28 -8.94 -17.14 -3.87
C ASP A 28 -7.78 -16.12 -4.00
N GLN A 29 -7.97 -15.04 -4.75
CA GLN A 29 -6.95 -14.01 -4.97
C GLN A 29 -7.28 -12.74 -4.19
N THR A 30 -6.28 -12.20 -3.50
CA THR A 30 -6.37 -10.89 -2.84
C THR A 30 -5.33 -9.96 -3.44
N SER A 31 -5.80 -8.83 -3.96
CA SER A 31 -4.95 -7.77 -4.51
C SER A 31 -5.04 -6.53 -3.63
N HIS A 32 -3.93 -5.82 -3.49
CA HIS A 32 -3.85 -4.59 -2.73
C HIS A 32 -3.33 -3.46 -3.63
N ALA A 33 -4.20 -2.50 -3.95
CA ALA A 33 -3.81 -1.29 -4.67
C ALA A 33 -3.65 -0.14 -3.67
N VAL A 34 -2.51 0.54 -3.73
CA VAL A 34 -2.17 1.67 -2.87
C VAL A 34 -2.31 2.94 -3.68
N SER A 35 -3.02 3.93 -3.12
CA SER A 35 -3.06 5.29 -3.64
C SER A 35 -2.41 6.25 -2.66
N ILE A 36 -1.54 7.15 -3.16
CA ILE A 36 -0.91 8.22 -2.38
C ILE A 36 -1.32 9.57 -2.96
N ASP A 37 -1.78 10.46 -2.08
CA ASP A 37 -2.27 11.80 -2.44
C ASP A 37 -3.38 11.81 -3.50
N GLY A 38 -4.02 10.65 -3.72
CA GLY A 38 -5.05 10.47 -4.76
C GLY A 38 -4.52 10.33 -6.20
N PHE A 39 -3.20 10.29 -6.42
CA PHE A 39 -2.61 10.29 -7.76
C PHE A 39 -1.70 9.09 -8.05
N GLU A 40 -0.78 8.76 -7.15
CA GLU A 40 0.15 7.65 -7.36
C GLU A 40 -0.52 6.34 -6.99
N ASN A 41 -0.74 5.47 -7.98
CA ASN A 41 -1.34 4.16 -7.78
C ASN A 41 -0.32 3.07 -8.10
N PHE A 42 -0.10 2.16 -7.17
CA PHE A 42 0.76 0.98 -7.34
C PHE A 42 0.18 -0.20 -6.57
N GLU A 43 0.56 -1.40 -6.95
CA GLU A 43 0.11 -2.61 -6.26
C GLU A 43 1.15 -3.05 -5.22
N ILE A 44 0.68 -3.62 -4.12
CA ILE A 44 1.54 -4.25 -3.13
C ILE A 44 1.15 -5.71 -2.95
N SER A 45 2.14 -6.57 -2.86
CA SER A 45 1.95 -8.01 -2.71
C SER A 45 3.09 -8.59 -1.88
N LYS A 46 2.92 -9.84 -1.42
CA LYS A 46 3.99 -10.59 -0.79
C LYS A 46 4.76 -11.38 -1.84
N ASN A 47 6.08 -11.32 -1.80
CA ASN A 47 6.95 -12.19 -2.60
C ASN A 47 6.97 -13.63 -2.02
N GLN A 48 7.76 -14.51 -2.63
CA GLN A 48 7.92 -15.90 -2.18
C GLN A 48 8.56 -16.03 -0.79
N GLN A 49 9.25 -15.00 -0.32
CA GLN A 49 9.85 -14.88 1.01
C GLN A 49 8.90 -14.24 2.04
N GLU A 50 7.63 -14.04 1.67
CA GLU A 50 6.60 -13.37 2.47
C GLU A 50 6.86 -11.89 2.78
N GLU A 51 7.78 -11.25 2.06
CA GLU A 51 8.09 -9.83 2.17
C GLU A 51 7.18 -9.00 1.28
N TRP A 52 6.72 -7.86 1.78
CA TRP A 52 5.93 -6.92 0.99
C TRP A 52 6.81 -6.26 -0.07
N ILE A 53 6.33 -6.24 -1.31
CA ILE A 53 6.93 -5.55 -2.46
C ILE A 53 5.91 -4.61 -3.11
N ALA A 54 6.40 -3.61 -3.84
CA ALA A 54 5.58 -2.69 -4.64
C ALA A 54 5.80 -2.92 -6.15
N GLU A 55 4.73 -2.91 -6.92
CA GLU A 55 4.75 -3.03 -8.38
C GLU A 55 4.08 -1.83 -9.07
N PRO A 56 4.75 -1.19 -10.05
CA PRO A 56 6.08 -1.52 -10.57
C PRO A 56 7.22 -1.13 -9.61
N ALA A 57 8.31 -1.90 -9.64
CA ALA A 57 9.48 -1.62 -8.80
C ALA A 57 10.04 -0.21 -9.08
N GLY A 58 10.35 0.54 -8.02
CA GLY A 58 10.91 1.89 -8.10
C GLY A 58 9.88 3.01 -8.30
N ILE A 59 8.57 2.71 -8.30
CA ILE A 59 7.52 3.74 -8.35
C ILE A 59 7.47 4.60 -7.07
N ILE A 60 7.98 4.07 -5.96
CA ILE A 60 7.98 4.70 -4.65
C ILE A 60 9.34 4.52 -3.97
N SER A 61 9.73 5.48 -3.14
CA SER A 61 10.94 5.33 -2.32
C SER A 61 10.78 4.20 -1.29
N GLN A 62 11.84 3.43 -1.04
CA GLN A 62 11.83 2.35 -0.05
C GLN A 62 11.40 2.85 1.35
N VAL A 63 11.86 4.04 1.75
CA VAL A 63 11.55 4.64 3.05
C VAL A 63 10.05 4.92 3.21
N LEU A 64 9.39 5.42 2.16
CA LEU A 64 7.96 5.68 2.19
C LEU A 64 7.17 4.36 2.14
N PHE A 65 7.61 3.41 1.33
CA PHE A 65 7.02 2.07 1.25
C PHE A 65 7.04 1.35 2.60
N ASP A 66 8.18 1.32 3.29
CA ASP A 66 8.31 0.68 4.60
C ASP A 66 7.37 1.32 5.65
N GLN A 67 7.14 2.62 5.57
CA GLN A 67 6.19 3.32 6.44
C GLN A 67 4.74 2.92 6.16
N ILE A 68 4.35 2.82 4.89
CA ILE A 68 3.02 2.37 4.46
C ILE A 68 2.73 0.98 5.01
N ILE A 69 3.63 0.02 4.77
CA ILE A 69 3.48 -1.37 5.22
C ILE A 69 3.41 -1.44 6.74
N ARG A 70 4.29 -0.73 7.45
CA ARG A 70 4.29 -0.69 8.92
C ARG A 70 3.00 -0.14 9.50
N LEU A 71 2.43 0.92 8.93
CA LEU A 71 1.20 1.53 9.44
C LEU A 71 -0.03 0.69 9.12
N TRP A 72 -0.07 0.07 7.95
CA TRP A 72 -1.18 -0.77 7.55
C TRP A 72 -1.24 -2.08 8.35
N THR A 73 -0.11 -2.78 8.49
CA THR A 73 -0.05 -4.09 9.17
C THR A 73 -0.15 -4.03 10.70
N LYS A 74 -0.10 -2.83 11.29
CA LYS A 74 -0.25 -2.63 12.75
C LYS A 74 -1.69 -2.38 13.20
N GLN A 75 -2.64 -2.26 12.26
CA GLN A 75 -4.07 -2.10 12.56
C GLN A 75 -4.73 -3.46 12.79
#